data_AF-A0A8S2YLM2-F1
#
_entry.id   AF-A0A8S2YLM2-F1
#
_cell.length_a   1.000
_cell.length_b   1.000
_cell.length_c   1.000
_cell.angle_alpha   90.00
_cell.angle_beta   90.00
_cell.angle_gamma   90.00
#
_symmetry.space_group_name_H-M   'P 1'
#
loop_
_entity.id
_entity.type
_entity.pdbx_description
1 polymer ?
#
loop_
_entity_poly.entity_id
_entity_poly.type
_entity_poly.pdbx_seq_one_letter_code
_entity_poly.pdbx_strand_id
1 'polypeptide(L)' 'MDTTQETIVKLATHPNIVGIKCTDGNVGKAAYVCANTDPAQFTVMSGSADAFVPFLSVGAQGCIPGFGNVAPRILCELF' A
#
# COMPACT_ATOMS: atom_id res chain seq x y z
N MET A 1 -5.80 -17.25 -1.41
CA MET A 1 -4.33 -17.35 -1.27
C MET A 1 -3.80 -15.93 -1.24
N ASP A 2 -3.00 -15.57 -0.23
CA ASP A 2 -2.42 -14.24 -0.08
C ASP A 2 -0.92 -14.27 -0.45
N THR A 3 -0.41 -13.18 -1.03
CA THR A 3 1.01 -13.04 -1.37
C THR A 3 1.79 -12.62 -0.12
N THR A 4 2.80 -13.41 0.27
CA THR A 4 3.59 -13.14 1.49
C THR A 4 4.45 -11.88 1.33
N GLN A 5 4.76 -11.22 2.45
CA GLN A 5 5.64 -10.04 2.47
C GLN A 5 7.03 -10.31 1.88
N GLU A 6 7.61 -11.49 2.08
CA GLU A 6 8.92 -11.85 1.53
C GLU A 6 8.87 -11.95 0.00
N THR A 7 7.76 -12.48 -0.53
CA THR A 7 7.55 -12.53 -1.98
C THR A 7 7.41 -11.13 -2.56
N ILE A 8 6.70 -10.23 -1.88
CA ILE A 8 6.53 -8.83 -2.29
C ILE A 8 7.87 -8.11 -2.33
N VAL A 9 8.67 -8.20 -1.26
CA VAL A 9 10.01 -7.59 -1.19
C VAL A 9 10.93 -8.14 -2.29
N LYS A 10 10.88 -9.44 -2.57
CA LYS A 10 11.64 -10.02 -3.68
C LYS A 10 11.23 -9.43 -5.02
N LEU A 11 9.92 -9.32 -5.29
CA LEU A 11 9.41 -8.75 -6.54
C LEU A 11 9.72 -7.26 -6.67
N ALA A 12 9.79 -6.52 -5.56
CA ALA A 12 10.14 -5.09 -5.54
C ALA A 12 11.55 -4.80 -6.08
N THR A 13 12.42 -5.80 -6.18
CA THR A 13 13.76 -5.65 -6.80
C THR A 13 13.72 -5.65 -8.33
N HIS A 14 12.59 -6.02 -8.94
CA HIS A 14 12.48 -6.09 -10.39
C HIS A 14 12.20 -4.70 -10.99
N PRO A 15 12.96 -4.24 -12.01
CA PRO A 15 12.87 -2.86 -12.51
C PRO A 15 11.50 -2.47 -13.10
N ASN A 16 10.70 -3.47 -13.50
CA ASN A 16 9.34 -3.24 -14.04
C ASN A 16 8.21 -3.50 -13.04
N ILE A 17 8.50 -3.78 -11.77
CA ILE A 17 7.48 -3.93 -10.72
C ILE A 17 7.65 -2.79 -9.73
N VAL A 18 6.76 -1.81 -9.80
CA VAL A 18 6.93 -0.51 -9.15
C VAL A 18 6.01 -0.31 -7.94
N GLY A 19 5.29 -1.34 -7.51
CA GLY A 19 4.44 -1.22 -6.33
C GLY A 19 3.47 -2.36 -6.10
N ILE A 20 2.64 -2.18 -5.08
CA ILE A 20 1.61 -3.13 -4.67
C ILE A 20 0.38 -2.41 -4.09
N LYS A 21 -0.81 -2.94 -4.38
CA LYS A 21 -2.05 -2.61 -3.69
C LYS A 21 -2.42 -3.72 -2.71
N CYS A 22 -2.42 -3.43 -1.41
CA CYS A 22 -2.76 -4.41 -0.37
C CYS A 22 -4.24 -4.30 0.02
N THR A 23 -5.04 -5.33 -0.28
CA THR A 23 -6.48 -5.37 0.05
C THR A 23 -6.81 -6.13 1.34
N ASP A 24 -5.82 -6.73 1.99
CA ASP A 24 -5.98 -7.56 3.19
C ASP A 24 -6.15 -6.74 4.48
N GLY A 25 -5.92 -5.42 4.44
CA GLY A 25 -5.97 -4.55 5.61
C GLY A 25 -4.85 -4.79 6.63
N ASN A 26 -3.83 -5.60 6.29
CA ASN A 26 -2.78 -5.97 7.23
C ASN A 26 -1.69 -4.90 7.30
N VAL A 27 -1.81 -4.01 8.28
CA VAL A 27 -0.87 -2.90 8.51
C VAL A 27 0.53 -3.41 8.88
N GLY A 28 0.65 -4.52 9.60
CA GLY A 28 1.96 -5.09 9.96
C GLY A 28 2.72 -5.60 8.74
N LYS A 29 2.02 -6.25 7.80
CA LYS A 29 2.56 -6.65 6.50
C LYS A 29 2.96 -5.43 5.67
N ALA A 30 2.12 -4.41 5.60
CA ALA A 30 2.44 -3.16 4.90
C ALA A 30 3.69 -2.48 5.48
N ALA A 31 3.79 -2.40 6.81
CA ALA A 31 4.95 -1.85 7.53
C ALA A 31 6.23 -2.63 7.19
N TYR A 32 6.16 -3.96 7.18
CA TYR A 32 7.30 -4.80 6.80
C TYR A 32 7.76 -4.50 5.37
N VAL A 33 6.83 -4.44 4.41
CA VAL A 33 7.19 -4.16 3.00
C VAL A 33 7.81 -2.77 2.88
N CYS A 34 7.17 -1.74 3.46
CA CYS A 34 7.69 -0.36 3.42
C CYS A 34 9.11 -0.26 4.03
N ALA A 35 9.38 -0.99 5.11
CA ALA A 35 10.71 -1.00 5.75
C ALA A 35 11.79 -1.73 4.93
N ASN A 36 11.41 -2.58 3.98
CA ASN A 36 12.32 -3.43 3.21
C ASN A 36 12.35 -3.09 1.71
N THR A 37 11.71 -2.01 1.28
CA THR A 37 11.71 -1.54 -0.11
C THR A 37 12.04 -0.06 -0.18
N ASP A 38 12.66 0.38 -1.27
CA ASP A 38 12.92 1.80 -1.51
C ASP A 38 11.62 2.52 -1.93
N PRO A 39 11.10 3.48 -1.14
CA PRO A 39 9.88 4.21 -1.49
C PRO A 39 10.00 5.07 -2.76
N ALA A 40 11.21 5.31 -3.27
CA ALA A 40 11.42 5.97 -4.56
C ALA A 40 11.29 5.02 -5.75
N GLN A 41 11.30 3.70 -5.53
CA GLN A 41 11.25 2.67 -6.58
C GLN A 41 10.02 1.77 -6.47
N PHE A 42 9.46 1.59 -5.27
CA PHE A 42 8.35 0.69 -5.02
C PHE A 42 7.28 1.31 -4.10
N THR A 43 6.10 1.56 -4.66
CA THR A 43 4.97 2.19 -3.97
C THR A 43 4.07 1.15 -3.30
N VAL A 44 3.87 1.27 -1.99
CA VAL A 44 2.89 0.46 -1.23
C VAL A 44 1.59 1.26 -1.07
N MET A 45 0.44 0.69 -1.41
CA MET A 45 -0.86 1.37 -1.33
C MET A 45 -1.91 0.55 -0.57
N SER A 46 -2.78 1.22 0.19
CA SER A 46 -3.96 0.54 0.76
C SER A 46 -4.99 0.23 -0.34
N GLY A 47 -5.70 -0.89 -0.21
CA GLY A 47 -6.80 -1.27 -1.10
C GLY A 47 -8.18 -0.86 -0.60
N SER A 48 -8.28 -0.35 0.63
CA SER A 48 -9.54 0.03 1.28
C SER A 48 -9.38 1.34 2.07
N ALA A 49 -10.48 2.08 2.22
CA ALA A 49 -10.47 3.41 2.83
C ALA A 49 -10.30 3.37 4.36
N ASP A 50 -10.86 2.35 5.01
CA ASP A 50 -10.75 2.10 6.45
C ASP A 50 -9.30 1.78 6.89
N ALA A 51 -8.52 1.14 6.02
CA ALA A 51 -7.10 0.88 6.25
C ALA A 51 -6.19 2.04 5.82
N PHE A 52 -6.72 3.11 5.23
CA PHE A 52 -5.88 4.12 4.58
C PHE A 52 -4.95 4.85 5.56
N VAL A 53 -5.50 5.44 6.62
CA VAL A 53 -4.71 6.20 7.60
C VAL A 53 -3.67 5.31 8.32
N PRO A 54 -4.00 4.09 8.78
CA PRO A 54 -2.99 3.17 9.32
C PRO A 54 -1.90 2.75 8.32
N PHE A 55 -2.20 2.69 7.03
CA PHE A 55 -1.19 2.41 6.01
C PHE A 55 -0.25 3.60 5.82
N LEU A 56 -0.78 4.82 5.78
CA LEU A 56 0.03 6.04 5.69
C LEU A 56 1.01 6.16 6.87
N SER A 57 0.59 5.79 8.09
CA SER A 57 1.43 5.89 9.27
C SER A 57 2.66 4.97 9.26
N VAL A 58 2.68 3.95 8.39
CA VAL A 58 3.78 3.00 8.23
C VAL A 58 4.59 3.18 6.93
N GLY A 59 4.34 4.28 6.20
CA GLY A 59 5.11 4.65 5.01
C GLY A 59 4.47 4.29 3.67
N ALA A 60 3.21 3.83 3.65
CA ALA A 60 2.49 3.64 2.39
C ALA A 60 2.26 4.99 1.68
N GLN A 61 2.15 4.94 0.36
CA GLN A 61 2.06 6.09 -0.54
C GLN A 61 0.71 6.12 -1.26
N GLY A 62 -0.36 6.29 -0.49
CA GLY A 62 -1.72 6.46 -1.03
C GLY A 62 -2.62 5.22 -0.92
N CYS A 63 -3.76 5.29 -1.58
CA CYS A 63 -4.76 4.22 -1.59
C CYS A 63 -5.44 4.10 -2.96
N ILE A 64 -5.94 2.90 -3.26
CA ILE A 64 -6.86 2.63 -4.38
C ILE A 64 -8.11 1.92 -3.83
N PRO A 65 -9.02 2.66 -3.16
CA PRO A 65 -10.21 2.10 -2.55
C PRO A 65 -11.42 2.18 -3.48
N GLY A 66 -12.33 1.22 -3.37
CA GLY A 66 -13.64 1.30 -4.05
C GLY A 66 -14.47 2.51 -3.60
N PHE A 67 -14.29 2.95 -2.35
CA PHE A 67 -14.95 4.13 -1.77
C PHE A 67 -14.61 5.44 -2.49
N GLY A 68 -13.51 5.49 -3.24
CA GLY A 68 -13.14 6.65 -4.06
C GLY A 68 -14.16 6.98 -5.15
N ASN A 69 -15.01 6.03 -5.54
CA ASN A 69 -16.12 6.29 -6.47
C ASN A 69 -17.26 7.12 -5.83
N VAL A 70 -17.37 7.13 -4.51
CA VAL A 70 -18.49 7.76 -3.78
C VAL A 70 -18.05 9.07 -3.14
N ALA A 71 -16.91 9.08 -2.44
CA ALA A 71 -16.41 10.24 -1.72
C ALA A 71 -14.92 10.50 -1.97
N PRO A 72 -14.51 10.80 -3.22
CA PRO A 72 -13.11 10.99 -3.57
C PRO A 72 -12.47 12.16 -2.81
N ARG A 73 -13.23 13.25 -2.57
CA ARG A 73 -12.74 14.43 -1.86
C ARG A 73 -12.23 14.11 -0.45
N ILE A 74 -12.95 13.25 0.28
CA ILE A 74 -12.57 12.86 1.65
C ILE A 74 -11.22 12.14 1.62
N LEU A 75 -10.99 11.24 0.67
CA LEU A 75 -9.72 10.52 0.55
C LEU A 75 -8.57 11.45 0.17
N CYS A 76 -8.81 12.44 -0.69
CA CYS A 76 -7.81 13.46 -1.01
C CYS A 76 -7.49 14.36 0.19
N GLU A 77 -8.44 14.63 1.08
CA GLU A 77 -8.22 15.43 2.30
C GLU A 77 -7.48 14.65 3.40
N LEU A 78 -7.53 13.30 3.36
CA LEU A 78 -6.82 12.44 4.30
C LEU A 78 -5.33 12.20 3.95
N PHE A 79 -4.91 12.53 2.73
CA PHE A 79 -3.56 12.33 2.21
C PHE A 79 -2.75 13.63 2.24
#